data_AF-A0A165DRL0-F1
#
_entry.id   AF-A0A165DRL0-F1
#
_cell.length_a   1.000
_cell.length_b   1.000
_cell.length_c   1.000
_cell.angle_alpha   90.00
_cell.angle_beta   90.00
_cell.angle_gamma   90.00
#
_symmetry.space_group_name_H-M   'P 1'
#
loop_
_entity.id
_entity.type
_entity.pdbx_description
1 polymer ?
#
loop_
_entity_poly.entity_id
_entity_poly.type
_entity_poly.pdbx_seq_one_letter_code
_entity_poly.pdbx_strand_id
1 'polypeptide(L)'
;YKPVHRKVRPVPTYMPNPAAQVFSPIIIPKLDPLPTHPPPRIAFIPTNRLMQERLDAILHMIPANFLWSEEIDLLIHVLDINQQAVAWTDAERGTFSRKYFPDYEIPVIKHTPWVNKPIPIPRAIEEKVRAVLRSQEAAGKYEHS
;
A
#
# COMPACT_ATOMS: atom_id res chain seq x y z
N TYR A 1 13.09 -9.74 17.75
CA TYR A 1 14.29 -8.87 17.82
C TYR A 1 15.35 -9.56 16.99
N LYS A 2 15.83 -8.96 15.89
CA LYS A 2 16.75 -9.65 14.97
C LYS A 2 18.06 -9.98 15.71
N PRO A 3 18.41 -11.27 15.85
CA PRO A 3 19.59 -11.67 16.61
C PRO A 3 20.86 -11.19 15.92
N VAL A 4 21.91 -10.97 16.71
CA VAL A 4 23.18 -10.33 16.32
C VAL A 4 23.71 -10.94 15.03
N HIS A 5 23.80 -12.27 14.97
CA HIS A 5 24.31 -13.01 13.82
C HIS A 5 23.53 -12.81 12.50
N ARG A 6 22.30 -12.27 12.54
CA ARG A 6 21.49 -11.96 11.35
C ARG A 6 21.51 -10.47 10.96
N LYS A 7 22.19 -9.61 11.72
CA LYS A 7 22.31 -8.18 11.40
C LYS A 7 23.24 -7.98 10.21
N VAL A 8 22.86 -7.07 9.33
CA VAL A 8 23.57 -6.80 8.07
C VAL A 8 23.96 -5.32 8.01
N ARG A 9 25.20 -5.03 7.62
CA ARG A 9 25.68 -3.67 7.31
C ARG A 9 25.65 -3.45 5.79
N PRO A 10 24.83 -2.51 5.29
CA PRO A 10 24.93 -2.06 3.91
C PRO A 10 26.27 -1.37 3.66
N VAL A 11 26.78 -1.49 2.45
CA VAL A 11 27.82 -0.62 1.90
C VAL A 11 27.22 0.21 0.76
N PRO A 12 27.54 1.50 0.62
CA PRO A 12 27.11 2.31 -0.52
C PRO A 12 27.90 1.93 -1.79
N THR A 13 27.71 0.70 -2.25
CA THR A 13 28.29 0.14 -3.48
C THR A 13 27.18 -0.42 -4.36
N TYR A 14 27.53 -0.87 -5.57
CA TYR A 14 26.58 -1.47 -6.51
C TYR A 14 25.95 -2.76 -5.95
N MET A 15 24.73 -3.05 -6.39
CA MET A 15 24.03 -4.29 -6.02
C MET A 15 24.89 -5.50 -6.39
N PRO A 16 25.07 -6.51 -5.51
CA PRO A 16 25.99 -7.62 -5.76
C PRO A 16 25.64 -8.45 -6.99
N ASN A 17 24.34 -8.61 -7.25
CA ASN A 17 23.82 -9.41 -8.34
C ASN A 17 22.87 -8.60 -9.24
N PRO A 18 23.37 -7.65 -10.06
CA PRO A 18 22.54 -6.80 -10.93
C PRO A 18 21.60 -7.62 -11.83
N ALA A 19 22.05 -8.82 -12.24
CA ALA A 19 21.28 -9.74 -13.08
C ALA A 19 20.04 -10.32 -12.38
N ALA A 20 19.94 -10.26 -11.05
CA ALA A 20 18.71 -10.62 -10.33
C ALA A 20 17.65 -9.52 -10.40
N GLN A 21 18.02 -8.28 -10.71
CA GLN A 21 17.10 -7.15 -10.82
C GLN A 21 16.61 -6.96 -12.26
N VAL A 22 16.03 -8.03 -12.80
CA VAL A 22 15.38 -8.01 -14.11
C VAL A 22 13.90 -7.72 -13.91
N PHE A 23 13.44 -6.57 -14.40
CA PHE A 23 12.03 -6.21 -14.36
C PHE A 23 11.28 -6.91 -15.48
N SER A 24 10.21 -7.62 -15.12
CA SER A 24 9.30 -8.19 -16.11
C SER A 24 8.42 -7.08 -16.69
N PRO A 25 8.22 -7.04 -18.02
CA PRO A 25 7.31 -6.07 -18.61
C PRO A 25 5.88 -6.32 -18.12
N ILE A 26 5.18 -5.24 -17.81
CA ILE A 26 3.77 -5.29 -17.43
C ILE A 26 2.94 -5.24 -18.71
N ILE A 27 2.16 -6.28 -18.98
CA ILE A 27 1.19 -6.28 -20.07
C ILE A 27 0.00 -5.47 -19.58
N ILE A 28 -0.19 -4.28 -20.13
CA ILE A 28 -1.35 -3.44 -19.84
C ILE A 28 -2.50 -3.99 -20.68
N PRO A 29 -3.59 -4.48 -20.06
CA PRO A 29 -4.75 -4.93 -20.81
C PRO A 29 -5.37 -3.76 -21.56
N LYS A 30 -5.99 -4.04 -22.71
CA LYS A 30 -6.80 -3.03 -23.40
C LYS A 30 -7.96 -2.65 -22.48
N LEU A 31 -8.07 -1.37 -22.16
CA LEU A 31 -9.18 -0.86 -21.35
C LEU A 31 -10.47 -0.88 -22.18
N ASP A 32 -11.55 -1.30 -21.55
CA ASP A 32 -12.88 -1.18 -22.13
C ASP A 32 -13.28 0.32 -22.19
N PRO A 33 -14.01 0.73 -23.24
CA PRO A 33 -14.53 2.09 -23.30
C PRO A 33 -15.50 2.34 -22.14
N LEU A 34 -15.56 3.59 -21.68
CA LEU A 34 -16.51 3.98 -20.64
C LEU A 34 -17.96 3.76 -21.14
N PRO A 35 -18.86 3.25 -20.29
CA PRO A 35 -20.26 3.09 -20.67
C PRO A 35 -20.89 4.46 -20.91
N THR A 36 -21.60 4.59 -22.03
CA THR A 36 -22.38 5.80 -22.34
C THR A 36 -23.66 5.92 -21.50
N HIS A 37 -24.12 4.78 -20.95
CA HIS A 37 -25.27 4.69 -20.06
C HIS A 37 -24.85 3.91 -18.81
N PRO A 38 -24.21 4.58 -17.83
CA PRO A 38 -23.77 3.92 -16.61
C PRO A 38 -24.99 3.43 -15.79
N PRO A 39 -24.81 2.39 -14.95
CA PRO A 39 -25.83 1.99 -14.00
C PRO A 39 -26.20 3.17 -13.07
N PRO A 40 -27.49 3.36 -12.75
CA PRO A 40 -27.88 4.42 -11.86
C PRO A 40 -27.31 4.18 -10.46
N ARG A 41 -26.88 5.24 -9.76
CA ARG A 41 -26.36 5.16 -8.38
C ARG A 41 -27.23 4.41 -7.38
N ILE A 42 -28.54 4.35 -7.61
CA ILE A 42 -29.50 3.61 -6.77
C ILE A 42 -29.25 2.09 -6.84
N ALA A 43 -28.73 1.61 -7.96
CA ALA A 43 -28.38 0.21 -8.15
C ALA A 43 -27.02 -0.16 -7.52
N PHE A 44 -26.28 0.80 -6.95
CA PHE A 44 -25.03 0.52 -6.27
C PHE A 44 -25.25 -0.38 -5.05
N ILE A 45 -24.47 -1.45 -4.95
CA ILE A 45 -24.49 -2.38 -3.83
C ILE A 45 -23.18 -2.22 -3.07
N PRO A 46 -23.21 -1.76 -1.81
CA PRO A 46 -22.01 -1.58 -1.00
C PRO A 46 -21.20 -2.87 -0.88
N THR A 47 -19.88 -2.75 -1.00
CA THR A 47 -18.95 -3.86 -0.84
C THR A 47 -18.10 -3.68 0.40
N ASN A 48 -17.30 -4.69 0.74
CA ASN A 48 -16.32 -4.59 1.83
C ASN A 48 -15.29 -3.47 1.63
N ARG A 49 -15.00 -3.07 0.37
CA ARG A 49 -14.01 -2.03 0.05
C ARG A 49 -14.65 -0.66 -0.15
N LEU A 50 -15.77 -0.60 -0.85
CA LEU A 50 -16.53 0.63 -1.12
C LEU A 50 -17.86 0.54 -0.37
N MET A 51 -17.82 0.88 0.92
CA MET A 51 -19.03 1.02 1.73
C MET A 51 -19.79 2.30 1.36
N GLN A 52 -21.07 2.37 1.69
CA GLN A 52 -21.89 3.56 1.46
C GLN A 52 -21.25 4.81 2.07
N GLU A 53 -20.77 4.73 3.31
CA GLU A 53 -20.12 5.85 4.01
C GLU A 53 -18.88 6.37 3.27
N ARG A 54 -18.08 5.47 2.69
CA ARG A 54 -16.88 5.79 1.92
C ARG A 54 -17.26 6.47 0.59
N LEU A 55 -18.33 5.99 -0.05
CA LEU A 55 -18.85 6.57 -1.27
C LEU A 55 -19.40 7.99 -1.01
N ASP A 56 -20.22 8.15 0.03
CA ASP A 56 -20.80 9.42 0.42
C ASP A 56 -19.69 10.45 0.75
N ALA A 57 -18.63 10.02 1.44
CA ALA A 57 -17.48 10.87 1.71
C ALA A 57 -16.81 11.39 0.43
N ILE A 58 -16.65 10.55 -0.60
CA ILE A 58 -16.13 10.97 -1.91
C ILE A 58 -17.07 11.98 -2.56
N LEU A 59 -18.37 11.67 -2.60
CA LEU A 59 -19.37 12.54 -3.23
C LEU A 59 -19.48 13.89 -2.53
N HIS A 60 -19.31 13.95 -1.21
CA HIS A 60 -19.28 15.20 -0.45
C HIS A 60 -18.08 16.10 -0.78
N MET A 61 -16.97 15.54 -1.28
CA MET A 61 -15.82 16.34 -1.72
C MET A 61 -16.05 16.99 -3.10
N ILE A 62 -17.08 16.55 -3.84
CA ILE A 62 -17.41 17.09 -5.16
C ILE A 62 -18.15 18.41 -4.97
N PRO A 63 -17.67 19.53 -5.53
CA PRO A 63 -18.38 20.81 -5.45
C PRO A 63 -19.77 20.74 -6.08
N ALA A 64 -20.71 21.52 -5.55
CA ALA A 64 -22.04 21.63 -6.13
C ALA A 64 -21.96 22.10 -7.60
N ASN A 65 -22.77 21.48 -8.47
CA ASN A 65 -22.83 21.74 -9.91
C ASN A 65 -21.53 21.45 -10.69
N PHE A 66 -20.56 20.75 -10.11
CA PHE A 66 -19.34 20.37 -10.82
C PHE A 66 -19.56 19.20 -11.78
N LEU A 67 -20.33 18.19 -11.38
CA LEU A 67 -20.71 17.04 -12.20
C LEU A 67 -22.22 17.00 -12.45
N TRP A 68 -22.60 16.53 -13.63
CA TRP A 68 -24.00 16.19 -13.95
C TRP A 68 -24.40 14.87 -13.29
N SER A 69 -25.70 14.58 -13.23
CA SER A 69 -26.19 13.36 -12.58
C SER A 69 -25.62 12.11 -13.25
N GLU A 70 -25.53 12.12 -14.58
CA GLU A 70 -24.99 11.03 -15.40
C GLU A 70 -23.48 10.83 -15.18
N GLU A 71 -22.74 11.92 -14.94
CA GLU A 71 -21.31 11.87 -14.63
C GLU A 71 -21.06 11.32 -13.22
N ILE A 72 -21.96 11.60 -12.27
CA ILE A 72 -21.92 11.01 -10.92
C ILE A 72 -22.17 9.49 -11.01
N ASP A 73 -23.17 9.06 -11.78
CA ASP A 73 -23.45 7.64 -12.01
C ASP A 73 -22.24 6.94 -12.65
N LEU A 74 -21.59 7.59 -13.63
CA LEU A 74 -20.36 7.08 -14.25
C LEU A 74 -19.20 7.00 -13.26
N LEU A 75 -19.01 8.02 -12.41
CA LEU A 75 -17.97 8.02 -11.38
C LEU A 75 -18.15 6.85 -10.42
N ILE A 76 -19.37 6.62 -9.95
CA ILE A 76 -19.70 5.50 -9.04
C ILE A 76 -19.38 4.17 -9.73
N HIS A 77 -19.77 4.00 -11.00
CA HIS A 77 -19.44 2.80 -11.77
C HIS A 77 -17.93 2.57 -11.87
N VAL A 78 -17.15 3.62 -12.19
CA VAL A 78 -15.68 3.52 -12.30
C VAL A 78 -15.03 3.20 -10.96
N LEU A 79 -15.54 3.75 -9.85
CA LEU A 79 -15.06 3.45 -8.51
C LEU A 79 -15.38 2.01 -8.10
N ASP A 80 -16.56 1.51 -8.44
CA ASP A 80 -17.00 0.16 -8.11
C ASP A 80 -16.12 -0.90 -8.81
N ILE A 81 -15.89 -0.76 -10.13
CA ILE A 81 -15.04 -1.68 -10.89
C ILE A 81 -13.56 -1.61 -10.44
N ASN A 82 -13.12 -0.44 -9.94
CA ASN A 82 -11.72 -0.20 -9.52
C ASN A 82 -11.55 -0.10 -8.00
N GLN A 83 -12.48 -0.63 -7.20
CA GLN A 83 -12.48 -0.47 -5.74
C GLN A 83 -11.18 -0.92 -5.05
N GLN A 84 -10.41 -1.85 -5.65
CA GLN A 84 -9.13 -2.33 -5.12
C GLN A 84 -7.97 -1.34 -5.34
N ALA A 85 -8.14 -0.37 -6.24
CA ALA A 85 -7.13 0.65 -6.51
C ALA A 85 -7.09 1.73 -5.42
N VAL A 86 -8.17 1.86 -4.62
CA VAL A 86 -8.27 2.85 -3.55
C VAL A 86 -7.99 2.19 -2.20
N ALA A 87 -7.03 2.76 -1.46
CA ALA A 87 -6.70 2.31 -0.12
C ALA A 87 -7.27 3.28 0.92
N TRP A 88 -8.14 2.76 1.79
CA TRP A 88 -8.77 3.55 2.86
C TRP A 88 -8.05 3.46 4.19
N THR A 89 -7.31 2.37 4.40
CA THR A 89 -6.46 2.16 5.57
C THR A 89 -5.06 1.72 5.13
N ASP A 90 -4.06 1.84 6.00
CA ASP A 90 -2.69 1.42 5.68
C ASP A 90 -2.58 -0.10 5.42
N ALA A 91 -3.50 -0.90 5.96
CA ALA A 91 -3.58 -2.34 5.68
C ALA A 91 -4.13 -2.64 4.27
N GLU A 92 -4.89 -1.71 3.69
CA GLU A 92 -5.50 -1.84 2.37
C GLU A 92 -4.56 -1.39 1.23
N ARG A 93 -3.39 -0.84 1.54
CA ARG A 93 -2.44 -0.30 0.57
C ARG A 93 -1.91 -1.38 -0.37
N GLY A 94 -1.69 -1.01 -1.63
CA GLY A 94 -0.97 -1.85 -2.58
C GLY A 94 0.50 -2.05 -2.19
N THR A 95 1.05 -3.20 -2.58
CA THR A 95 2.50 -3.46 -2.55
C THR A 95 2.96 -3.88 -3.93
N PHE A 96 4.24 -3.64 -4.23
CA PHE A 96 4.80 -4.10 -5.49
C PHE A 96 4.86 -5.63 -5.51
N SER A 97 4.33 -6.23 -6.57
CA SER A 97 4.41 -7.67 -6.75
C SER A 97 5.85 -8.09 -7.02
N ARG A 98 6.34 -9.07 -6.26
CA ARG A 98 7.65 -9.71 -6.46
C ARG A 98 7.85 -10.29 -7.87
N LYS A 99 6.75 -10.53 -8.61
CA LYS A 99 6.79 -10.95 -10.02
C LYS A 99 7.38 -9.89 -10.94
N TYR A 100 7.03 -8.62 -10.70
CA TYR A 100 7.46 -7.50 -11.55
C TYR A 100 8.64 -6.75 -10.92
N PHE A 101 8.70 -6.70 -9.59
CA PHE A 101 9.73 -6.03 -8.81
C PHE A 101 10.39 -7.05 -7.88
N PRO A 102 11.45 -7.75 -8.33
CA PRO A 102 12.15 -8.70 -7.48
C PRO A 102 12.78 -8.00 -6.26
N ASP A 103 13.01 -8.77 -5.19
CA ASP A 103 13.57 -8.25 -3.95
C ASP A 103 15.00 -7.70 -4.19
N TYR A 104 15.31 -6.55 -3.58
CA TYR A 104 16.61 -5.91 -3.71
C TYR A 104 17.66 -6.54 -2.79
N GLU A 105 18.81 -6.92 -3.33
CA GLU A 105 19.93 -7.43 -2.55
C GLU A 105 20.83 -6.29 -2.06
N ILE A 106 20.77 -6.00 -0.76
CA ILE A 106 21.65 -4.98 -0.16
C ILE A 106 23.08 -5.52 -0.14
N PRO A 107 24.08 -4.84 -0.74
CA PRO A 107 25.47 -5.28 -0.69
C PRO A 107 26.03 -5.19 0.72
N VAL A 108 26.72 -6.25 1.14
CA VAL A 108 27.24 -6.43 2.51
C VAL A 108 28.73 -6.70 2.49
N ILE A 109 29.45 -6.24 3.50
CA ILE A 109 30.83 -6.65 3.78
C ILE A 109 30.86 -7.63 4.95
N LYS A 110 31.86 -8.52 4.98
CA LYS A 110 32.09 -9.38 6.15
C LYS A 110 32.32 -8.50 7.37
N HIS A 111 31.46 -8.63 8.37
CA HIS A 111 31.57 -7.90 9.62
C HIS A 111 31.23 -8.82 10.78
N THR A 112 31.87 -8.60 11.92
CA THR A 112 31.40 -9.18 13.17
C THR A 112 30.13 -8.45 13.56
N PRO A 113 29.01 -9.14 13.78
CA PRO A 113 27.79 -8.45 14.15
C PRO A 113 27.91 -7.93 15.60
N TRP A 114 27.46 -6.69 15.82
CA TRP A 114 27.40 -6.08 17.16
C TRP A 114 26.00 -5.50 17.42
N VAL A 115 25.68 -5.38 18.70
CA VAL A 115 24.45 -4.79 19.20
C VAL A 115 24.79 -3.52 19.95
N ASN A 116 24.08 -2.44 19.62
CA ASN A 116 24.04 -1.28 20.49
C ASN A 116 22.87 -1.46 21.46
N LYS A 117 23.08 -1.06 22.72
CA LYS A 117 22.00 -1.01 23.70
C LYS A 117 20.85 -0.16 23.13
N PRO A 118 19.60 -0.66 23.12
CA PRO A 118 18.46 0.12 22.67
C PRO A 118 18.34 1.41 23.48
N ILE A 119 18.01 2.52 22.80
CA ILE A 119 17.75 3.80 23.47
C ILE A 119 16.47 3.63 24.29
N PRO A 120 16.47 3.91 25.61
CA PRO A 120 15.28 3.81 26.43
C PRO A 120 14.18 4.74 25.91
N ILE A 121 12.97 4.20 25.77
CA ILE A 121 11.80 4.98 25.38
C ILE A 121 11.23 5.65 26.65
N PRO A 122 11.02 6.98 26.66
CA PRO A 122 10.37 7.65 27.78
C PRO A 122 8.97 7.09 28.04
N ARG A 123 8.62 6.85 29.31
CA ARG A 123 7.30 6.32 29.72
C ARG A 123 6.13 7.12 29.17
N ALA A 124 6.27 8.44 29.06
CA ALA A 124 5.23 9.33 28.55
C ALA A 124 4.81 9.05 27.09
N ILE A 125 5.67 8.42 26.28
CA ILE A 125 5.39 8.11 24.86
C ILE A 125 5.30 6.61 24.58
N GLU A 126 5.51 5.75 25.58
CA GLU A 126 5.62 4.30 25.39
C GLU A 126 4.37 3.71 24.73
N GLU A 127 3.18 4.06 25.23
CA GLU A 127 1.88 3.64 24.67
C GLU A 127 1.75 4.02 23.19
N LYS A 128 2.13 5.26 22.84
CA LYS A 128 2.08 5.74 21.45
C LYS A 128 3.01 4.94 20.55
N VAL A 129 4.24 4.68 21.00
CA VAL A 129 5.20 3.87 20.22
C VAL A 129 4.68 2.45 20.03
N ARG A 130 4.12 1.84 21.07
CA ARG A 130 3.54 0.49 21.01
C ARG A 130 2.37 0.42 20.03
N ALA A 131 1.51 1.44 20.02
CA ALA A 131 0.40 1.53 19.07
C ALA A 131 0.89 1.62 17.62
N VAL A 132 1.91 2.44 17.35
CA VAL A 132 2.53 2.54 16.02
C VAL A 132 3.12 1.19 15.60
N LEU A 133 3.89 0.53 16.46
CA LEU A 133 4.48 -0.78 16.14
C LEU A 133 3.43 -1.81 15.76
N ARG A 134 2.36 -1.94 16.56
CA ARG A 134 1.24 -2.86 16.27
C ARG A 134 0.54 -2.52 14.95
N SER A 135 0.35 -1.24 14.66
CA SER A 135 -0.24 -0.78 13.41
C SER A 135 0.63 -1.16 12.19
N GLN A 136 1.95 -0.98 12.28
CA GLN A 136 2.86 -1.35 11.21
C GLN A 136 3.02 -2.88 11.04
N GLU A 137 2.94 -3.65 12.14
CA GLU A 137 2.86 -5.12 12.09
C GLU A 137 1.57 -5.58 11.41
N ALA A 138 0.41 -5.02 11.79
CA ALA A 138 -0.87 -5.33 11.16
C ALA A 138 -0.91 -4.95 9.66
N ALA A 139 -0.21 -3.89 9.27
CA ALA A 139 -0.04 -3.49 7.87
C ALA A 139 1.04 -4.29 7.11
N GLY A 140 1.62 -5.31 7.74
CA GLY A 140 2.64 -6.20 7.15
C GLY A 140 3.96 -5.52 6.82
N LYS A 141 4.25 -4.34 7.39
CA LYS A 141 5.56 -3.66 7.19
C LYS A 141 6.63 -4.22 8.11
N TYR A 142 6.23 -4.62 9.31
CA TYR A 142 7.11 -5.20 10.31
C TYR A 142 6.74 -6.67 10.52
N GLU A 143 7.77 -7.49 10.64
CA GLU A 143 7.65 -8.92 10.89
C GLU A 143 8.44 -9.28 12.14
N HIS A 144 7.98 -10.31 12.85
CA HIS A 144 8.76 -10.86 13.95
C HIS A 144 10.02 -11.55 13.41
N SER A 145 11.19 -11.12 13.90
CA SER A 145 12.52 -11.63 13.53
C SER A 145 13.24 -12.29 14.69
#